data_AF-A0A6L3STL6-F1
#
_entry.id   AF-A0A6L3STL6-F1
#
_cell.length_a   1.000
_cell.length_b   1.000
_cell.length_c   1.000
_cell.angle_alpha   90.00
_cell.angle_beta   90.00
_cell.angle_gamma   90.00
#
_symmetry.space_group_name_H-M   'P 1'
#
loop_
_entity.id
_entity.type
_entity.pdbx_description
1 polymer ?
#
loop_
_entity_poly.entity_id
_entity_poly.type
_entity_poly.pdbx_seq_one_letter_code
_entity_poly.pdbx_strand_id
1 'polypeptide(L)'
;MEGPDVPPHIGRMTSLDTILQTLDALIAADDPVGLEAADRAIWDYLAGFDGLSAQSQAAADLAGALDSWPVRSSLTPTVRELVARHRNRLAEPSA
;
A
#
# COMPACT_ATOMS: atom_id res chain seq x y z
N MET A 1 24.75 -29.46 22.46
CA MET A 1 24.20 -28.12 22.70
C MET A 1 24.63 -27.27 21.53
N GLU A 2 23.91 -27.30 20.42
CA GLU A 2 24.10 -26.36 19.31
C GLU A 2 22.70 -25.84 18.94
N GLY A 3 22.59 -24.51 18.78
CA GLY A 3 21.35 -23.75 18.85
C GLY A 3 20.38 -24.00 17.68
N PRO A 4 19.12 -23.55 17.80
CA PRO A 4 18.15 -23.70 16.72
C PRO A 4 18.63 -22.92 15.49
N ASP A 5 18.83 -23.66 14.41
CA ASP A 5 18.91 -23.17 13.04
C ASP A 5 17.58 -22.45 12.74
N VAL A 6 17.55 -21.14 12.98
CA VAL A 6 16.50 -20.26 12.51
C VAL A 6 16.78 -20.07 11.02
N PRO A 7 15.96 -20.62 10.10
CA PRO A 7 16.16 -20.32 8.70
C PRO A 7 16.04 -18.81 8.50
N PRO A 8 16.88 -18.20 7.65
CA PRO A 8 16.80 -16.78 7.36
C PRO A 8 15.36 -16.48 6.95
N HIS A 9 14.83 -15.38 7.46
CA HIS A 9 13.62 -14.78 6.93
C HIS A 9 13.87 -14.52 5.44
N ILE A 10 13.59 -15.51 4.58
CA ILE A 10 13.17 -15.26 3.22
C ILE A 10 11.96 -14.40 3.44
N GLY A 11 12.19 -13.09 3.41
CA GLY A 11 11.19 -12.08 3.73
C GLY A 11 9.98 -12.47 2.94
N ARG A 12 8.94 -12.95 3.64
CA ARG A 12 7.67 -13.22 3.01
C ARG A 12 7.21 -11.83 2.59
N MET A 13 7.59 -11.41 1.38
CA MET A 13 7.14 -10.16 0.79
C MET A 13 5.63 -10.24 0.84
N THR A 14 5.07 -9.47 1.77
CA THR A 14 3.63 -9.40 1.93
C THR A 14 3.08 -8.66 0.72
N SER A 15 1.81 -8.87 0.40
CA SER A 15 1.16 -8.07 -0.65
C SER A 15 1.29 -6.57 -0.37
N LEU A 16 1.34 -6.18 0.91
CA LEU A 16 1.63 -4.82 1.38
C LEU A 16 3.05 -4.35 0.98
N ASP A 17 4.08 -5.14 1.25
CA ASP A 17 5.46 -4.76 0.92
C ASP A 17 5.64 -4.59 -0.61
N THR A 18 5.02 -5.48 -1.38
CA THR A 18 5.02 -5.41 -2.86
C THR A 18 4.34 -4.13 -3.38
N ILE A 19 3.18 -3.75 -2.83
CA ILE A 19 2.51 -2.52 -3.27
C ILE A 19 3.31 -1.28 -2.86
N LEU A 20 3.93 -1.25 -1.67
CA LEU A 20 4.78 -0.13 -1.24
C LEU A 20 6.01 0.04 -2.15
N GLN A 21 6.68 -1.05 -2.52
CA GLN A 21 7.79 -1.00 -3.48
C GLN A 21 7.34 -0.52 -4.86
N THR A 22 6.14 -0.93 -5.29
CA THR A 22 5.55 -0.48 -6.56
C THR A 22 5.27 1.02 -6.51
N LEU A 23 4.68 1.52 -5.42
CA LEU A 23 4.42 2.94 -5.21
C LEU A 23 5.72 3.75 -5.18
N ASP A 24 6.77 3.27 -4.49
CA ASP A 24 8.10 3.90 -4.47
C ASP A 24 8.65 4.08 -5.88
N ALA A 25 8.64 3.01 -6.68
CA ALA A 25 9.13 3.05 -8.06
C ALA A 25 8.31 3.99 -8.95
N LEU A 26 6.98 4.01 -8.78
CA LEU A 26 6.08 4.85 -9.58
C LEU A 26 6.23 6.34 -9.28
N ILE A 27 6.44 6.72 -8.01
CA ILE A 27 6.60 8.12 -7.63
C ILE A 27 8.05 8.60 -7.62
N ALA A 28 9.03 7.70 -7.78
CA ALA A 28 10.45 8.06 -7.82
C ALA A 28 10.79 9.09 -8.92
N ALA A 29 10.01 9.11 -10.01
CA ALA A 29 10.16 10.07 -11.10
C ALA A 29 9.50 11.44 -10.82
N ASP A 30 8.75 11.58 -9.71
CA ASP A 30 7.95 12.78 -9.36
C ASP A 30 6.99 13.24 -10.47
N ASP A 31 6.59 12.31 -11.35
CA ASP A 31 5.79 12.59 -12.54
C ASP A 31 4.29 12.31 -12.28
N PRO A 32 3.36 13.15 -12.79
CA PRO A 32 1.92 12.94 -12.62
C PRO A 32 1.42 11.62 -13.23
N VAL A 33 2.06 11.07 -14.26
CA VAL A 33 1.72 9.75 -14.82
C VAL A 33 1.98 8.64 -13.80
N GLY A 34 3.02 8.81 -12.96
CA GLY A 34 3.30 7.91 -11.84
C GLY A 34 2.19 7.91 -10.79
N LEU A 35 1.51 9.05 -10.61
CA LEU A 35 0.38 9.18 -9.69
C LEU A 35 -0.87 8.42 -10.18
N GLU A 36 -1.20 8.51 -11.47
CA GLU A 36 -2.32 7.75 -12.05
C GLU A 36 -2.07 6.24 -11.99
N ALA A 37 -0.83 5.82 -12.26
CA ALA A 37 -0.42 4.43 -12.11
C ALA A 37 -0.47 3.97 -10.65
N ALA A 38 -0.07 4.83 -9.70
CA ALA A 38 -0.14 4.56 -8.27
C ALA A 38 -1.58 4.37 -7.79
N ASP A 39 -2.50 5.24 -8.20
CA ASP A 39 -3.93 5.11 -7.89
C ASP A 39 -4.49 3.77 -8.38
N ARG A 40 -4.17 3.41 -9.63
CA ARG A 40 -4.61 2.13 -10.21
C ARG A 40 -4.01 0.92 -9.50
N ALA A 41 -2.73 0.98 -9.12
CA ALA A 41 -2.07 -0.09 -8.37
C ALA A 41 -2.67 -0.26 -6.97
N ILE A 42 -3.01 0.85 -6.28
CA ILE A 42 -3.73 0.81 -5.00
C ILE A 42 -5.09 0.14 -5.18
N TRP A 43 -5.84 0.51 -6.21
CA TRP A 43 -7.15 -0.09 -6.47
C TRP A 43 -7.06 -1.60 -6.78
N ASP A 44 -6.08 -2.02 -7.58
CA ASP A 44 -5.83 -3.43 -7.91
C ASP A 44 -5.46 -4.24 -6.65
N TYR A 45 -4.57 -3.69 -5.82
CA TYR A 45 -4.21 -4.28 -4.52
C TYR A 45 -5.45 -4.49 -3.64
N LEU A 46 -6.30 -3.46 -3.49
CA LEU A 46 -7.52 -3.56 -2.68
C LEU A 46 -8.53 -4.54 -3.30
N ALA A 47 -8.72 -4.50 -4.61
CA ALA A 47 -9.64 -5.40 -5.32
C ALA A 47 -9.24 -6.88 -5.22
N GLY A 48 -7.98 -7.18 -4.90
CA GLY A 48 -7.49 -8.53 -4.64
C GLY A 48 -8.01 -9.14 -3.32
N PHE A 49 -8.61 -8.36 -2.44
CA PHE A 49 -9.19 -8.84 -1.18
C PHE A 49 -10.69 -9.13 -1.32
N ASP A 50 -11.10 -10.32 -0.86
CA ASP A 50 -12.50 -10.76 -0.93
C ASP A 50 -13.32 -10.13 0.21
N GLY A 51 -14.27 -9.28 -0.17
CA GLY A 51 -15.22 -8.63 0.74
C GLY A 51 -14.78 -7.25 1.26
N LEU A 52 -15.77 -6.37 1.45
CA LEU A 52 -15.56 -4.96 1.86
C LEU A 52 -14.79 -4.82 3.18
N SER A 53 -14.96 -5.75 4.12
CA SER A 53 -14.24 -5.72 5.39
C SER A 53 -12.74 -6.01 5.21
N ALA A 54 -12.38 -6.98 4.36
CA ALA A 54 -11.00 -7.29 4.05
C ALA A 54 -10.33 -6.14 3.26
N GLN A 55 -11.05 -5.56 2.29
CA GLN A 55 -10.60 -4.39 1.54
C GLN A 55 -10.36 -3.18 2.45
N SER A 56 -11.27 -2.93 3.39
CA SER A 56 -11.14 -1.84 4.36
C SER A 56 -9.95 -2.05 5.30
N GLN A 57 -9.73 -3.28 5.76
CA GLN A 57 -8.57 -3.62 6.60
C GLN A 57 -7.26 -3.46 5.82
N ALA A 58 -7.21 -3.92 4.57
CA ALA A 58 -6.05 -3.76 3.70
C ALA A 58 -5.74 -2.28 3.40
N ALA A 59 -6.78 -1.45 3.20
CA ALA A 59 -6.62 0.00 3.03
C ALA A 59 -6.11 0.68 4.31
N ALA A 60 -6.56 0.24 5.49
CA ALA A 60 -6.08 0.76 6.78
C ALA A 60 -4.61 0.38 7.04
N ASP A 61 -4.23 -0.86 6.73
CA ASP A 61 -2.84 -1.34 6.84
C ASP A 61 -1.91 -0.59 5.88
N LEU A 62 -2.35 -0.39 4.63
CA LEU A 62 -1.64 0.42 3.64
C LEU A 62 -1.47 1.88 4.09
N ALA A 63 -2.52 2.50 4.64
CA ALA A 63 -2.44 3.85 5.17
C ALA A 63 -1.44 3.96 6.33
N GLY A 64 -1.44 2.98 7.25
CA GLY A 64 -0.48 2.92 8.36
C GLY A 64 0.97 2.76 7.89
N ALA A 65 1.19 1.92 6.88
CA ALA A 65 2.51 1.75 6.29
C ALA A 65 3.00 3.02 5.58
N LEU A 66 2.12 3.69 4.83
CA LEU A 66 2.43 4.95 4.17
C LEU A 66 2.71 6.10 5.14
N ASP A 67 2.12 6.08 6.34
CA ASP A 67 2.40 7.08 7.39
C ASP A 67 3.84 6.97 7.89
N SER A 68 4.32 5.74 8.09
CA SER A 68 5.71 5.43 8.46
C SER A 68 6.69 5.48 7.28
N TRP A 69 6.19 5.62 6.06
CA TRP A 69 7.02 5.64 4.86
C TRP A 69 7.79 6.97 4.74
N PRO A 70 9.12 6.95 4.55
CA PRO A 70 9.91 8.18 4.45
C PRO A 70 9.45 9.02 3.26
N VAL A 71 9.24 10.31 3.50
CA VAL A 71 8.92 11.29 2.45
C VAL A 71 10.15 11.48 1.57
N ARG A 72 10.22 10.69 0.49
CA ARG A 72 11.31 10.71 -0.49
C ARG A 72 10.96 11.50 -1.74
N SER A 73 9.68 11.71 -2.00
CA SER A 73 9.15 12.38 -3.20
C SER A 73 8.12 13.44 -2.81
N SER A 74 7.95 14.46 -3.65
CA SER A 74 6.94 15.51 -3.47
C SER A 74 5.51 14.95 -3.60
N LEU A 75 5.36 13.79 -4.26
CA LEU A 75 4.09 13.12 -4.47
C LEU A 75 3.67 12.21 -3.31
N THR A 76 4.55 11.91 -2.35
CA THR A 76 4.22 11.11 -1.16
C THR A 76 2.95 11.59 -0.42
N PRO A 77 2.76 12.89 -0.12
CA PRO A 77 1.51 13.36 0.49
C PRO A 77 0.28 13.09 -0.40
N THR A 78 0.40 13.22 -1.71
CA THR A 78 -0.70 12.95 -2.65
C THR A 78 -1.07 11.47 -2.66
N VAL A 79 -0.09 10.55 -2.62
CA VAL A 79 -0.34 9.11 -2.50
C VAL A 79 -1.07 8.78 -1.20
N ARG A 80 -0.70 9.42 -0.08
CA ARG A 80 -1.40 9.27 1.20
C ARG A 80 -2.86 9.71 1.11
N GLU A 81 -3.13 10.84 0.44
CA GLU A 81 -4.49 11.32 0.20
C GLU A 81 -5.30 10.36 -0.69
N LEU A 82 -4.70 9.78 -1.73
CA LEU A 82 -5.36 8.78 -2.58
C LEU A 82 -5.81 7.56 -1.76
N VAL A 83 -4.93 7.00 -0.92
CA VAL A 83 -5.30 5.87 -0.05
C VAL A 83 -6.38 6.26 0.96
N ALA A 84 -6.29 7.46 1.55
CA ALA A 84 -7.31 7.95 2.47
C ALA A 84 -8.69 8.10 1.78
N ARG A 85 -8.71 8.56 0.53
CA ARG A 85 -9.93 8.65 -0.29
C ARG A 85 -10.51 7.27 -0.59
N HIS A 86 -9.68 6.30 -0.99
CA HIS A 86 -10.12 4.92 -1.21
C HIS A 86 -10.69 4.29 0.06
N ARG A 87 -10.04 4.51 1.21
CA ARG A 87 -10.54 4.07 2.51
C ARG A 87 -11.89 4.68 2.83
N ASN A 88 -12.07 5.99 2.60
CA ASN A 88 -13.35 6.65 2.85
C ASN A 88 -14.45 6.06 1.96
N ARG A 89 -14.16 5.83 0.68
CA ARG A 89 -15.10 5.22 -0.27
C ARG A 89 -15.51 3.79 0.13
N LEU A 90 -14.59 3.01 0.70
CA LEU A 90 -14.88 1.67 1.21
C LEU A 90 -15.65 1.70 2.54
N ALA A 91 -15.47 2.75 3.34
CA ALA A 91 -16.14 2.96 4.62
C ALA A 91 -17.53 3.59 4.48
N GLU A 92 -17.77 4.33 3.40
CA GLU A 92 -19.10 4.80 3.02
C GLU A 92 -19.97 3.56 2.74
N PRO A 93 -21.01 3.28 3.55
CA PRO A 93 -21.94 2.22 3.23
C PRO A 93 -22.52 2.58 1.86
N SER A 94 -22.36 1.70 0.88
CA SER A 94 -22.96 1.86 -0.44
C SER A 94 -24.48 1.94 -0.22
N ALA A 95 -25.00 3.16 -0.15
CA ALA A 95 -26.40 3.47 0.11
C ALA A 95 -27.28 3.17 -1.10
#